data_AF-A0AAX0H8S5-F1
#
_entry.id   AF-A0AAX0H8S5-F1
#
_cell.length_a   1.000
_cell.length_b   1.000
_cell.length_c   1.000
_cell.angle_alpha   90.00
_cell.angle_beta   90.00
_cell.angle_gamma   90.00
#
_symmetry.space_group_name_H-M   'P 1'
#
loop_
_entity.id
_entity.type
_entity.pdbx_description
1 polymer ?
#
loop_
_entity_poly.entity_id
_entity_poly.type
_entity_poly.pdbx_seq_one_letter_code
_entity_poly.pdbx_strand_id
1 'polypeptide(L)'
;GLKDFFDFLNHKNDNPKAINLKSNDEFGVMAKLINENTSIIKDSMEQDNKAVTESLEKANEVENGNLKARINTIPSSPGLEKLRQVLNKMMDTLERKIGSDINVIQQTFDSFKELDFTSRIPNAKGEVEKVTNLLGDEIAKMLKDNLAQANNLKEKANSLKGYVENLNDSARSQANSLQESAAAVEEMSSSMSSINERAGDVIKQSEDIKSIITIIRDIADQTNLLALNAAIEAARAGE
;
A
#
# COMPACT_ATOMS: atom_id res chain seq x y z
N GLY A 1 78.41 12.48 -16.74
CA GLY A 1 78.54 11.02 -16.90
C GLY A 1 78.05 10.31 -15.66
N LEU A 2 78.94 9.76 -14.83
CA LEU A 2 78.54 8.93 -13.67
C LEU A 2 77.67 9.69 -12.64
N LYS A 3 78.03 10.94 -12.31
CA LYS A 3 77.22 11.78 -11.44
C LYS A 3 75.80 12.01 -12.00
N ASP A 4 75.70 12.24 -13.31
CA ASP A 4 74.41 12.46 -13.98
C ASP A 4 73.51 11.21 -13.91
N PHE A 5 74.10 10.01 -13.97
CA PHE A 5 73.37 8.75 -13.77
C PHE A 5 72.76 8.66 -12.36
N PHE A 6 73.55 8.95 -11.31
CA PHE A 6 73.03 8.96 -9.95
C PHE A 6 72.04 10.10 -9.69
N ASP A 7 72.24 11.27 -10.29
CA ASP A 7 71.27 12.36 -10.21
C ASP A 7 69.96 11.97 -10.90
N PHE A 8 70.00 11.24 -12.02
CA PHE A 8 68.82 10.67 -12.67
C PHE A 8 68.10 9.63 -11.80
N LEU A 9 68.82 8.67 -11.21
CA LEU A 9 68.24 7.70 -10.28
C LEU A 9 67.57 8.34 -9.06
N ASN A 10 68.07 9.49 -8.61
CA ASN A 10 67.51 10.24 -7.50
C ASN A 10 66.47 11.29 -7.92
N HIS A 11 65.97 11.23 -9.17
CA HIS A 11 64.97 12.16 -9.72
C HIS A 11 65.41 13.64 -9.71
N LYS A 12 66.71 13.91 -9.78
CA LYS A 12 67.28 15.28 -9.85
C LYS A 12 67.56 15.75 -11.27
N ASN A 13 67.56 14.84 -12.25
CA ASN A 13 67.81 15.13 -13.66
C ASN A 13 67.08 14.11 -14.55
N ASP A 14 66.18 14.56 -15.42
CA ASP A 14 65.40 13.67 -16.31
C ASP A 14 66.14 13.24 -17.59
N ASN A 15 67.28 13.89 -17.89
CA ASN A 15 68.08 13.62 -19.09
C ASN A 15 69.56 13.45 -18.72
N PRO A 16 69.96 12.26 -18.21
CA PRO A 16 71.34 11.97 -17.90
C PRO A 16 72.21 11.95 -19.16
N LYS A 17 73.41 12.55 -19.10
CA LYS A 17 74.37 12.54 -20.21
C LYS A 17 75.10 11.19 -20.25
N ALA A 18 75.20 10.60 -21.43
CA ALA A 18 75.95 9.37 -21.66
C ALA A 18 77.42 9.49 -21.22
N ILE A 19 77.96 8.42 -20.65
CA ILE A 19 79.38 8.28 -20.32
C ILE A 19 80.13 7.92 -21.61
N ASN A 20 80.83 8.88 -22.18
CA ASN A 20 81.62 8.69 -23.40
C ASN A 20 83.07 8.32 -23.05
N LEU A 21 83.35 7.03 -22.87
CA LEU A 21 84.69 6.49 -22.65
C LEU A 21 85.06 5.53 -23.78
N LYS A 22 86.08 5.87 -24.58
CA LYS A 22 86.60 5.04 -25.68
C LYS A 22 87.81 4.24 -25.19
N SER A 23 87.55 3.28 -24.29
CA SER A 23 88.55 2.31 -23.86
C SER A 23 88.02 0.88 -24.05
N ASN A 24 88.93 -0.06 -24.28
CA ASN A 24 88.62 -1.49 -24.37
C ASN A 24 88.89 -2.22 -23.04
N ASP A 25 89.23 -1.47 -21.99
CA ASP A 25 89.40 -1.96 -20.63
C ASP A 25 88.06 -2.12 -19.89
N GLU A 26 88.14 -2.56 -18.63
CA GLU A 26 87.01 -2.77 -17.74
C GLU A 26 86.21 -1.48 -17.48
N PHE A 27 86.87 -0.32 -17.51
CA PHE A 27 86.18 0.98 -17.36
C PHE A 27 85.34 1.32 -18.60
N GLY A 28 85.82 0.99 -19.80
CA GLY A 28 85.06 1.09 -21.05
C GLY A 28 83.81 0.21 -21.05
N VAL A 29 83.92 -1.03 -20.55
CA VAL A 29 82.78 -1.95 -20.37
C VAL A 29 81.79 -1.40 -19.34
N MET A 30 82.28 -0.90 -18.20
CA MET A 30 81.42 -0.31 -17.16
C MET A 30 80.66 0.91 -17.69
N ALA A 31 81.29 1.75 -18.50
CA ALA A 31 80.64 2.90 -19.13
C ALA A 31 79.49 2.47 -20.06
N LYS A 32 79.68 1.41 -20.86
CA LYS A 32 78.62 0.84 -21.72
C LYS A 32 77.46 0.29 -20.89
N LEU A 33 77.75 -0.54 -19.88
CA LEU A 33 76.73 -1.12 -18.99
C LEU A 33 75.91 -0.04 -18.27
N ILE A 34 76.56 1.02 -17.79
CA ILE A 34 75.85 2.14 -17.15
C ILE A 34 74.96 2.86 -18.15
N ASN A 35 75.45 3.15 -19.37
CA ASN A 35 74.63 3.79 -20.40
C ASN A 35 73.42 2.92 -20.80
N GLU A 36 73.61 1.61 -20.94
CA GLU A 36 72.52 0.64 -21.21
C GLU A 36 71.49 0.62 -20.09
N ASN A 37 71.92 0.48 -18.83
CA ASN A 37 71.02 0.51 -17.68
C ASN A 37 70.33 1.87 -17.52
N THR A 38 71.02 2.97 -17.84
CA THR A 38 70.41 4.31 -17.84
C THR A 38 69.24 4.38 -18.81
N SER A 39 69.39 3.82 -20.02
CA SER A 39 68.30 3.75 -21.01
C SER A 39 67.14 2.89 -20.52
N ILE A 40 67.43 1.68 -20.01
CA ILE A 40 66.40 0.76 -19.50
C ILE A 40 65.59 1.42 -18.37
N ILE A 41 66.27 2.08 -17.43
CA ILE A 41 65.62 2.75 -16.31
C ILE A 41 64.81 3.94 -16.79
N LYS A 42 65.30 4.72 -17.77
CA LYS A 42 64.54 5.80 -18.39
C LYS A 42 63.24 5.32 -19.03
N ASP A 43 63.31 4.28 -19.85
CA ASP A 43 62.14 3.72 -20.52
C ASP A 43 61.14 3.14 -19.48
N SER A 44 61.66 2.45 -18.46
CA SER A 44 60.87 1.93 -17.34
C SER A 44 60.17 3.04 -16.55
N MET A 45 60.88 4.13 -16.23
CA MET A 45 60.31 5.27 -15.50
C MET A 45 59.25 5.99 -16.32
N GLU A 46 59.45 6.14 -17.63
CA GLU A 46 58.45 6.75 -18.51
C GLU A 46 57.18 5.89 -18.58
N GLN A 47 57.32 4.57 -18.68
CA GLN A 47 56.21 3.62 -18.69
C GLN A 47 55.45 3.62 -17.34
N ASP A 48 56.18 3.63 -16.22
CA ASP A 48 55.61 3.74 -14.87
C ASP A 48 54.85 5.06 -14.67
N ASN A 49 55.42 6.19 -15.10
CA ASN A 49 54.77 7.51 -15.02
C ASN A 49 53.49 7.58 -15.85
N LYS A 50 53.48 6.98 -17.05
CA LYS A 50 52.26 6.87 -17.87
C LYS A 50 51.18 6.05 -17.15
N ALA A 51 51.55 4.92 -16.54
CA ALA A 51 50.61 4.10 -15.79
C ALA A 51 50.03 4.83 -14.57
N VAL A 52 50.86 5.59 -13.84
CA VAL A 52 50.40 6.41 -12.71
C VAL A 52 49.44 7.51 -13.20
N THR A 53 49.76 8.18 -14.31
CA THR A 53 48.91 9.22 -14.89
C THR A 53 47.55 8.68 -15.31
N GLU A 54 47.51 7.57 -16.05
CA GLU A 54 46.24 6.91 -16.41
C GLU A 54 45.47 6.47 -15.15
N SER A 55 46.16 5.98 -14.12
CA SER A 55 45.51 5.57 -12.87
C SER A 55 44.76 6.73 -12.20
N LEU A 56 45.35 7.94 -12.19
CA LEU A 56 44.70 9.14 -11.68
C LEU A 56 43.50 9.54 -12.53
N GLU A 57 43.62 9.47 -13.86
CA GLU A 57 42.51 9.76 -14.77
C GLU A 57 41.33 8.80 -14.57
N LYS A 58 41.60 7.49 -14.46
CA LYS A 58 40.55 6.48 -14.25
C LYS A 58 39.94 6.57 -12.86
N ALA A 59 40.70 6.96 -11.84
CA ALA A 59 40.14 7.25 -10.52
C ALA A 59 39.15 8.42 -10.58
N ASN A 60 39.47 9.50 -11.30
CA ASN A 60 38.55 10.63 -11.51
C ASN A 60 37.30 10.22 -12.29
N GLU A 61 37.40 9.33 -13.28
CA GLU A 61 36.22 8.80 -13.98
C GLU A 61 35.29 8.04 -13.02
N VAL A 62 35.84 7.22 -12.13
CA VAL A 62 35.08 6.51 -11.10
C VAL A 62 34.45 7.48 -10.10
N GLU A 63 35.16 8.53 -9.69
CA GLU A 63 34.62 9.59 -8.82
C GLU A 63 33.42 10.29 -9.46
N ASN A 64 33.46 10.52 -10.77
CA ASN A 64 32.35 11.07 -11.54
C ASN A 64 31.25 10.06 -11.89
N GLY A 65 31.34 8.83 -11.35
CA GLY A 65 30.29 7.82 -11.43
C GLY A 65 30.48 6.74 -12.51
N ASN A 66 31.50 6.85 -13.38
CA ASN A 66 31.77 5.84 -14.40
C ASN A 66 32.57 4.65 -13.84
N LEU A 67 31.86 3.58 -13.48
CA LEU A 67 32.48 2.38 -12.91
C LEU A 67 33.04 1.41 -13.96
N LYS A 68 32.93 1.73 -15.27
CA LYS A 68 33.56 0.96 -16.35
C LYS A 68 35.03 1.31 -16.57
N ALA A 69 35.53 2.36 -15.94
CA ALA A 69 36.91 2.80 -16.10
C ALA A 69 37.89 1.68 -15.71
N ARG A 70 38.94 1.46 -16.52
CA ARG A 70 40.02 0.50 -16.25
C ARG A 70 41.35 1.07 -16.68
N ILE A 71 42.40 0.69 -15.95
CA ILE A 71 43.79 1.08 -16.21
C ILE A 71 44.41 0.04 -17.15
N ASN A 72 44.73 0.46 -18.37
CA ASN A 72 45.21 -0.43 -19.43
C ASN A 72 46.74 -0.41 -19.56
N THR A 73 47.38 0.70 -19.20
CA THR A 73 48.83 0.86 -19.23
C THR A 73 49.45 -0.07 -18.21
N ILE A 74 50.34 -0.93 -18.69
CA ILE A 74 51.10 -1.87 -17.87
C ILE A 74 52.38 -1.16 -17.42
N PRO A 75 52.58 -0.91 -16.12
CA PRO A 75 53.86 -0.39 -15.61
C PRO A 75 54.98 -1.44 -15.70
N SER A 76 56.21 -0.99 -15.75
CA SER A 76 57.40 -1.83 -15.74
C SER A 76 57.74 -2.30 -14.32
N SER A 77 57.44 -1.49 -13.30
CA SER A 77 57.69 -1.84 -11.91
C SER A 77 56.71 -2.92 -11.41
N PRO A 78 57.22 -4.05 -10.85
CA PRO A 78 56.36 -5.13 -10.33
C PRO A 78 55.37 -4.66 -9.25
N GLY A 79 55.76 -3.67 -8.44
CA GLY A 79 54.90 -3.10 -7.41
C GLY A 79 53.72 -2.32 -7.99
N LEU A 80 53.97 -1.54 -9.05
CA LEU A 80 52.92 -0.79 -9.75
C LEU A 80 52.00 -1.71 -10.54
N GLU A 81 52.51 -2.80 -11.13
CA GLU A 81 51.66 -3.77 -11.84
C GLU A 81 50.70 -4.46 -10.86
N LYS A 82 51.18 -4.84 -9.67
CA LYS A 82 50.31 -5.37 -8.61
C LYS A 82 49.25 -4.36 -8.18
N LEU A 83 49.61 -3.07 -8.07
CA LEU A 83 48.66 -2.01 -7.75
C LEU A 83 47.59 -1.87 -8.84
N ARG A 84 47.99 -1.84 -10.12
CA ARG A 84 47.08 -1.80 -11.27
C ARG A 84 46.08 -2.95 -11.23
N GLN A 85 46.55 -4.17 -10.97
CA GLN A 85 45.69 -5.35 -10.87
C GLN A 85 44.66 -5.24 -9.74
N VAL A 86 45.08 -4.76 -8.56
CA VAL A 86 44.18 -4.59 -7.41
C VAL A 86 43.14 -3.50 -7.69
N LEU A 87 43.54 -2.38 -8.28
CA LEU A 87 42.63 -1.29 -8.65
C LEU A 87 41.61 -1.73 -9.70
N ASN A 88 42.04 -2.42 -10.76
CA ASN A 88 41.12 -2.95 -11.77
C ASN A 88 40.16 -3.98 -11.16
N LYS A 89 40.63 -4.88 -10.28
CA LYS A 89 39.77 -5.84 -9.57
C LYS A 89 38.75 -5.15 -8.66
N MET A 90 39.14 -4.04 -8.02
CA MET A 90 38.22 -3.20 -7.23
C MET A 90 37.15 -2.61 -8.16
N MET A 91 37.54 -2.02 -9.29
CA MET A 91 36.61 -1.45 -10.27
C MET A 91 35.67 -2.52 -10.85
N ASP A 92 36.15 -3.73 -11.15
CA ASP A 92 35.32 -4.88 -11.56
C ASP A 92 34.29 -5.26 -10.51
N THR A 93 34.70 -5.22 -9.24
CA THR A 93 33.81 -5.54 -8.12
C THR A 93 32.74 -4.46 -7.96
N LEU A 94 33.12 -3.19 -8.09
CA LEU A 94 32.18 -2.07 -8.05
C LEU A 94 31.20 -2.11 -9.22
N GLU A 95 31.65 -2.38 -10.44
CA GLU A 95 30.78 -2.49 -11.61
C GLU A 95 29.76 -3.63 -11.44
N ARG A 96 30.21 -4.79 -10.96
CA ARG A 96 29.34 -5.95 -10.74
C ARG A 96 28.35 -5.74 -9.60
N LYS A 97 28.76 -5.10 -8.51
CA LYS A 97 27.91 -4.88 -7.33
C LYS A 97 26.96 -3.70 -7.51
N ILE A 98 27.46 -2.58 -8.00
CA ILE A 98 26.70 -1.34 -8.11
C ILE A 98 26.07 -1.27 -9.49
N GLY A 99 26.89 -1.16 -10.53
CA GLY A 99 26.42 -0.91 -11.88
C GLY A 99 27.49 -0.25 -12.74
N SER A 100 27.12 0.08 -13.97
CA SER A 100 28.03 0.72 -14.93
C SER A 100 28.22 2.21 -14.68
N ASP A 101 27.15 2.90 -14.31
CA ASP A 101 27.10 4.35 -14.16
C ASP A 101 26.21 4.73 -12.97
N ILE A 102 26.81 5.32 -11.94
CA ILE A 102 26.12 5.73 -10.73
C ILE A 102 25.13 6.86 -11.01
N ASN A 103 25.39 7.71 -12.02
CA ASN A 103 24.54 8.86 -12.31
C ASN A 103 23.15 8.43 -12.80
N VAL A 104 23.06 7.33 -13.54
CA VAL A 104 21.78 6.77 -13.99
C VAL A 104 20.96 6.28 -12.79
N ILE A 105 21.61 5.63 -11.82
CA ILE A 105 20.96 5.20 -10.57
C ILE A 105 20.43 6.42 -9.82
N GLN A 106 21.23 7.49 -9.72
CA GLN A 106 20.83 8.72 -9.06
C GLN A 106 19.62 9.38 -9.74
N GLN A 107 19.60 9.46 -11.08
CA GLN A 107 18.46 9.99 -11.83
C GLN A 107 17.18 9.17 -11.61
N THR A 108 17.28 7.84 -11.52
CA THR A 108 16.13 6.98 -11.19
C THR A 108 15.62 7.27 -9.78
N PHE A 109 16.52 7.42 -8.79
CA PHE A 109 16.10 7.80 -7.44
C PHE A 109 15.54 9.22 -7.35
N ASP A 110 16.03 10.15 -8.16
CA ASP A 110 15.44 11.48 -8.28
C ASP A 110 13.99 11.41 -8.79
N SER A 111 13.72 10.55 -9.78
CA SER A 111 12.35 10.27 -10.23
C SER A 111 11.49 9.68 -9.10
N PHE A 112 12.03 8.73 -8.33
CA PHE A 112 11.31 8.11 -7.21
C PHE A 112 10.99 9.10 -6.08
N LYS A 113 11.87 10.09 -5.83
CA LYS A 113 11.59 11.17 -4.86
C LYS A 113 10.40 12.03 -5.27
N GLU A 114 10.22 12.23 -6.57
CA GLU A 114 9.06 12.91 -7.15
C GLU A 114 7.83 11.98 -7.30
N LEU A 115 7.86 10.80 -6.65
CA LEU A 115 6.83 9.75 -6.71
C LEU A 115 6.60 9.17 -8.12
N ASP A 116 7.53 9.38 -9.05
CA ASP A 116 7.53 8.77 -10.36
C ASP A 116 8.31 7.45 -10.33
N PHE A 117 7.58 6.34 -10.15
CA PHE A 117 8.11 4.99 -10.16
C PHE A 117 8.08 4.33 -11.55
N THR A 118 7.98 5.11 -12.65
CA THR A 118 8.04 4.58 -14.02
C THR A 118 9.47 4.53 -14.58
N SER A 119 10.36 5.36 -14.04
CA SER A 119 11.78 5.41 -14.44
C SER A 119 12.49 4.09 -14.18
N ARG A 120 13.32 3.63 -15.14
CA ARG A 120 14.08 2.38 -15.06
C ARG A 120 15.51 2.59 -15.55
N ILE A 121 16.42 1.84 -14.95
CA ILE A 121 17.81 1.78 -15.36
C ILE A 121 17.91 0.81 -16.54
N PRO A 122 18.29 1.27 -17.74
CA PRO A 122 18.43 0.40 -18.91
C PRO A 122 19.65 -0.52 -18.76
N ASN A 123 19.52 -1.76 -19.24
CA ASN A 123 20.62 -2.74 -19.24
C ASN A 123 21.25 -2.96 -17.84
N ALA A 124 20.44 -2.96 -16.79
CA ALA A 124 20.86 -3.20 -15.42
C ALA A 124 21.64 -4.53 -15.28
N LYS A 125 22.95 -4.43 -15.04
CA LYS A 125 23.85 -5.59 -14.86
C LYS A 125 24.31 -5.68 -13.41
N GLY A 126 24.53 -4.54 -12.77
CA GLY A 126 24.89 -4.44 -11.36
C GLY A 126 23.78 -4.95 -10.45
N GLU A 127 24.15 -5.47 -9.28
CA GLU A 127 23.16 -5.92 -8.29
C GLU A 127 22.28 -4.74 -7.83
N VAL A 128 22.86 -3.56 -7.57
CA VAL A 128 22.09 -2.37 -7.18
C VAL A 128 21.16 -1.90 -8.31
N GLU A 129 21.65 -1.79 -9.56
CA GLU A 129 20.79 -1.43 -10.70
C GLU A 129 19.56 -2.35 -10.83
N LYS A 130 19.77 -3.66 -10.69
CA LYS A 130 18.68 -4.66 -10.77
C LYS A 130 17.69 -4.51 -9.62
N VAL A 131 18.18 -4.36 -8.40
CA VAL A 131 17.34 -4.17 -7.21
C VAL A 131 16.54 -2.87 -7.31
N THR A 132 17.13 -1.79 -7.83
CA THR A 132 16.41 -0.52 -8.04
C THR A 132 15.25 -0.68 -9.02
N ASN A 133 15.45 -1.40 -10.14
CA ASN A 133 14.36 -1.69 -11.08
C ASN A 133 13.27 -2.57 -10.44
N LEU A 134 13.65 -3.62 -9.73
CA LEU A 134 12.71 -4.49 -9.00
C LEU A 134 11.88 -3.72 -7.97
N LEU A 135 12.52 -2.79 -7.25
CA LEU A 135 11.85 -1.92 -6.30
C LEU A 135 10.81 -1.03 -7.01
N GLY A 136 11.17 -0.42 -8.13
CA GLY A 136 10.24 0.36 -8.95
C GLY A 136 9.05 -0.46 -9.43
N ASP A 137 9.27 -1.70 -9.84
CA ASP A 137 8.21 -2.61 -10.29
C ASP A 137 7.25 -2.98 -9.15
N GLU A 138 7.78 -3.32 -7.97
CA GLU A 138 6.95 -3.70 -6.82
C GLU A 138 6.14 -2.51 -6.29
N ILE A 139 6.71 -1.31 -6.28
CA ILE A 139 5.97 -0.09 -5.90
C ILE A 139 4.86 0.19 -6.92
N ALA A 140 5.16 0.14 -8.22
CA ALA A 140 4.16 0.37 -9.26
C ALA A 140 3.00 -0.63 -9.18
N LYS A 141 3.32 -1.90 -8.91
CA LYS A 141 2.32 -2.95 -8.68
C LYS A 141 1.47 -2.66 -7.43
N MET A 142 2.10 -2.32 -6.30
CA MET A 142 1.40 -1.95 -5.07
C MET A 142 0.46 -0.76 -5.27
N LEU A 143 0.87 0.26 -6.02
CA LEU A 143 0.03 1.41 -6.34
C LEU A 143 -1.18 1.01 -7.20
N LYS A 144 -0.99 0.11 -8.17
CA LYS A 144 -2.09 -0.43 -8.98
C LYS A 144 -3.07 -1.24 -8.14
N ASP A 145 -2.58 -2.06 -7.23
CA ASP A 145 -3.41 -2.86 -6.33
C ASP A 145 -4.19 -1.96 -5.36
N ASN A 146 -3.54 -0.92 -4.81
CA ASN A 146 -4.19 0.08 -3.97
C ASN A 146 -5.29 0.83 -4.71
N LEU A 147 -5.07 1.20 -5.97
CA LEU A 147 -6.10 1.83 -6.81
C LEU A 147 -7.31 0.90 -7.01
N ALA A 148 -7.07 -0.39 -7.28
CA ALA A 148 -8.14 -1.37 -7.42
C ALA A 148 -8.95 -1.53 -6.12
N GLN A 149 -8.27 -1.58 -4.98
CA GLN A 149 -8.92 -1.62 -3.66
C GLN A 149 -9.74 -0.36 -3.36
N ALA A 150 -9.20 0.82 -3.68
CA ALA A 150 -9.91 2.09 -3.51
C ALA A 150 -11.19 2.15 -4.34
N ASN A 151 -11.17 1.64 -5.58
CA ASN A 151 -12.36 1.54 -6.41
C ASN A 151 -13.39 0.56 -5.84
N ASN A 152 -12.96 -0.62 -5.37
CA ASN A 152 -13.86 -1.57 -4.72
C ASN A 152 -14.50 -0.99 -3.46
N LEU A 153 -13.73 -0.26 -2.65
CA LEU A 153 -14.23 0.43 -1.47
C LEU A 153 -15.27 1.49 -1.82
N LYS A 154 -15.02 2.27 -2.88
CA LYS A 154 -15.97 3.27 -3.40
C LYS A 154 -17.29 2.64 -3.85
N GLU A 155 -17.23 1.51 -4.56
CA GLU A 155 -18.42 0.76 -4.96
C GLU A 155 -19.23 0.29 -3.75
N LYS A 156 -18.56 -0.32 -2.76
CA LYS A 156 -19.21 -0.76 -1.52
C LYS A 156 -19.83 0.39 -0.73
N ALA A 157 -19.16 1.54 -0.67
CA ALA A 157 -19.71 2.73 -0.03
C ALA A 157 -20.99 3.23 -0.72
N ASN A 158 -21.03 3.19 -2.06
CA ASN A 158 -22.24 3.54 -2.82
C ASN A 158 -23.37 2.53 -2.59
N SER A 159 -23.07 1.22 -2.57
CA SER A 159 -24.07 0.21 -2.23
C SER A 159 -24.61 0.38 -0.81
N LEU A 160 -23.73 0.64 0.16
CA LEU A 160 -24.12 0.92 1.54
C LEU A 160 -25.04 2.14 1.63
N LYS A 161 -24.73 3.22 0.91
CA LYS A 161 -25.60 4.41 0.83
C LYS A 161 -26.99 4.03 0.34
N GLY A 162 -27.10 3.24 -0.73
CA GLY A 162 -28.39 2.76 -1.24
C GLY A 162 -29.15 1.88 -0.24
N TYR A 163 -28.46 1.01 0.50
CA TYR A 163 -29.10 0.23 1.57
C TYR A 163 -29.64 1.11 2.71
N VAL A 164 -28.90 2.16 3.10
CA VAL A 164 -29.34 3.10 4.13
C VAL A 164 -30.56 3.91 3.67
N GLU A 165 -30.60 4.34 2.41
CA GLU A 165 -31.77 5.02 1.83
C GLU A 165 -33.01 4.12 1.85
N ASN A 166 -32.90 2.88 1.36
CA ASN A 166 -33.99 1.89 1.38
C ASN A 166 -34.46 1.56 2.81
N LEU A 167 -33.52 1.46 3.76
CA LEU A 167 -33.84 1.20 5.17
C LEU A 167 -34.64 2.37 5.76
N ASN A 168 -34.26 3.61 5.46
CA ASN A 168 -34.96 4.79 5.93
C ASN A 168 -36.38 4.87 5.37
N ASP A 169 -36.56 4.58 4.08
CA ASP A 169 -37.88 4.53 3.45
C ASP A 169 -38.76 3.43 4.07
N SER A 170 -38.19 2.25 4.30
CA SER A 170 -38.89 1.13 4.95
C SER A 170 -39.30 1.47 6.38
N ALA A 171 -38.40 2.08 7.16
CA ALA A 171 -38.68 2.53 8.52
C ALA A 171 -39.80 3.58 8.56
N ARG A 172 -39.81 4.51 7.59
CA ARG A 172 -40.88 5.50 7.45
C ARG A 172 -42.22 4.86 7.09
N SER A 173 -42.24 3.91 6.16
CA SER A 173 -43.46 3.16 5.83
C SER A 173 -43.98 2.39 7.04
N GLN A 174 -43.09 1.76 7.80
CA GLN A 174 -43.46 1.00 8.99
C GLN A 174 -44.00 1.90 10.11
N ALA A 175 -43.42 3.10 10.29
CA ALA A 175 -43.96 4.10 11.22
C ALA A 175 -45.40 4.50 10.84
N ASN A 176 -45.67 4.72 9.55
CA ASN A 176 -47.02 5.04 9.08
C ASN A 176 -48.00 3.90 9.35
N SER A 177 -47.64 2.64 9.02
CA SER A 177 -48.51 1.48 9.30
C SER A 177 -48.76 1.26 10.79
N LEU A 178 -47.80 1.59 11.65
CA LEU A 178 -47.98 1.56 13.11
C LEU A 178 -48.95 2.65 13.58
N GLN A 179 -48.90 3.85 13.00
CA GLN A 179 -49.87 4.91 13.29
C GLN A 179 -51.29 4.50 12.89
N GLU A 180 -51.47 3.92 11.70
CA GLU A 180 -52.77 3.39 11.26
C GLU A 180 -53.28 2.28 12.19
N SER A 181 -52.41 1.35 12.58
CA SER A 181 -52.76 0.27 13.51
C SER A 181 -53.17 0.82 14.89
N ALA A 182 -52.47 1.84 15.39
CA ALA A 182 -52.81 2.48 16.66
C ALA A 182 -54.20 3.15 16.59
N ALA A 183 -54.49 3.88 15.51
CA ALA A 183 -55.80 4.50 15.29
C ALA A 183 -56.92 3.45 15.21
N ALA A 184 -56.70 2.33 14.52
CA ALA A 184 -57.67 1.23 14.44
C ALA A 184 -57.93 0.59 15.82
N VAL A 185 -56.90 0.47 16.66
CA VAL A 185 -57.04 -0.03 18.04
C VAL A 185 -57.83 0.97 18.91
N GLU A 186 -57.61 2.27 18.77
CA GLU A 186 -58.38 3.29 19.47
C GLU A 186 -59.87 3.25 19.07
N GLU A 187 -60.18 3.14 17.78
CA GLU A 187 -61.54 3.00 17.27
C GLU A 187 -62.22 1.72 17.78
N MET A 188 -61.48 0.62 17.82
CA MET A 188 -61.96 -0.65 18.35
C MET A 188 -62.26 -0.56 19.84
N SER A 189 -61.40 0.11 20.60
CA SER A 189 -61.60 0.35 22.04
C SER A 189 -62.87 1.18 22.30
N SER A 190 -63.08 2.24 21.51
CA SER A 190 -64.31 3.05 21.55
C SER A 190 -65.54 2.21 21.24
N SER A 191 -65.49 1.40 20.18
CA SER A 191 -66.59 0.52 19.80
C SER A 191 -66.92 -0.50 20.89
N MET A 192 -65.90 -1.07 21.53
CA MET A 192 -66.06 -1.99 22.65
C MET A 192 -66.72 -1.32 23.86
N SER A 193 -66.35 -0.06 24.15
CA SER A 193 -67.00 0.73 25.20
C SER A 193 -68.49 0.93 24.92
N SER A 194 -68.86 1.29 23.68
CA SER A 194 -70.27 1.43 23.27
C SER A 194 -71.03 0.10 23.32
N ILE A 195 -70.39 -1.03 22.97
CA ILE A 195 -70.99 -2.35 23.09
C ILE A 195 -71.29 -2.69 24.55
N ASN A 196 -70.36 -2.41 25.47
CA ASN A 196 -70.56 -2.64 26.90
C ASN A 196 -71.71 -1.79 27.46
N GLU A 197 -71.85 -0.54 27.04
CA GLU A 197 -72.97 0.33 27.42
C GLU A 197 -74.32 -0.27 26.95
N ARG A 198 -74.42 -0.64 25.67
CA ARG A 198 -75.63 -1.28 25.12
C ARG A 198 -75.96 -2.61 25.78
N ALA A 199 -74.95 -3.41 26.12
CA ALA A 199 -75.16 -4.65 26.86
C ALA A 199 -75.76 -4.38 28.25
N GLY A 200 -75.31 -3.32 28.93
CA GLY A 200 -75.92 -2.83 30.17
C GLY A 200 -77.38 -2.43 30.01
N ASP A 201 -77.72 -1.70 28.94
CA ASP A 201 -79.10 -1.32 28.64
C ASP A 201 -80.00 -2.54 28.41
N VAL A 202 -79.51 -3.55 27.66
CA VAL A 202 -80.25 -4.80 27.41
C VAL A 202 -80.49 -5.58 28.71
N ILE A 203 -79.52 -5.61 29.63
CA ILE A 203 -79.68 -6.24 30.94
C ILE A 203 -80.82 -5.56 31.71
N LYS A 204 -80.80 -4.22 31.80
CA LYS A 204 -81.83 -3.44 32.46
C LYS A 204 -83.22 -3.68 31.84
N GLN A 205 -83.30 -3.67 30.52
CA GLN A 205 -84.55 -3.93 29.80
C GLN A 205 -85.06 -5.36 30.04
N SER A 206 -84.17 -6.33 30.21
CA SER A 206 -84.53 -7.71 30.58
C SER A 206 -85.06 -7.81 32.02
N GLU A 207 -84.53 -7.01 32.95
CA GLU A 207 -85.06 -6.90 34.31
C GLU A 207 -86.47 -6.28 34.32
N ASP A 208 -86.69 -5.24 33.52
CA ASP A 208 -88.00 -4.62 33.34
C ASP A 208 -89.01 -5.64 32.78
N ILE A 209 -88.63 -6.41 31.75
CA ILE A 209 -89.46 -7.50 31.20
C ILE A 209 -89.79 -8.54 32.28
N LYS A 210 -88.81 -8.96 33.09
CA LYS A 210 -89.03 -9.91 34.19
C LYS A 210 -90.03 -9.37 35.22
N SER A 211 -89.96 -8.07 35.52
CA SER A 211 -90.94 -7.41 36.39
C SER A 211 -92.35 -7.48 35.80
N ILE A 212 -92.49 -7.15 34.51
CA ILE A 212 -93.77 -7.23 33.79
C ILE A 212 -94.31 -8.67 33.77
N ILE A 213 -93.47 -9.67 33.50
CA ILE A 213 -93.88 -11.08 33.53
C ILE A 213 -94.38 -11.50 34.93
N THR A 214 -93.76 -10.98 35.99
CA THR A 214 -94.21 -11.21 37.37
C THR A 214 -95.62 -10.65 37.57
N ILE A 215 -95.86 -9.40 37.13
CA ILE A 215 -97.18 -8.77 37.16
C ILE A 215 -98.20 -9.56 36.35
N ILE A 216 -97.85 -10.02 35.14
CA ILE A 216 -98.74 -10.83 34.30
C ILE A 216 -99.11 -12.15 35.00
N ARG A 217 -98.15 -12.78 35.68
CA ARG A 217 -98.41 -14.00 36.46
C ARG A 217 -99.38 -13.71 37.60
N ASP A 218 -99.17 -12.63 38.34
CA ASP A 218 -100.05 -12.23 39.43
C ASP A 218 -101.47 -11.92 38.93
N ILE A 219 -101.60 -11.27 37.76
CA ILE A 219 -102.90 -11.04 37.09
C ILE A 219 -103.54 -12.36 36.66
N ALA A 220 -102.77 -13.29 36.10
CA ALA A 220 -103.27 -14.60 35.69
C ALA A 220 -103.80 -15.40 36.88
N ASP A 221 -103.08 -15.39 38.01
CA ASP A 221 -103.50 -16.04 39.26
C ASP A 221 -104.78 -15.40 39.82
N GLN A 222 -104.89 -14.06 39.81
CA GLN A 222 -106.12 -13.35 40.15
C GLN A 222 -107.28 -13.69 39.23
N THR A 223 -107.03 -13.78 37.92
CA THR A 223 -108.05 -14.12 36.92
C THR A 223 -108.53 -15.55 37.10
N ASN A 224 -107.62 -16.48 37.40
CA ASN A 224 -107.95 -17.87 37.71
C ASN A 224 -108.81 -17.98 38.98
N LEU A 225 -108.47 -17.23 40.04
CA LEU A 225 -109.29 -17.14 41.26
C LEU A 225 -110.68 -16.54 40.99
N LEU A 226 -110.76 -15.47 40.20
CA LEU A 226 -112.03 -14.87 39.80
C LEU A 226 -112.88 -15.84 38.98
N ALA A 227 -112.28 -16.56 38.03
CA ALA A 227 -112.96 -17.57 37.23
C ALA A 227 -113.45 -18.74 38.09
N LEU A 228 -112.65 -19.19 39.06
CA LEU A 228 -113.04 -20.23 40.01
C LEU A 228 -114.22 -19.79 40.89
N ASN A 229 -114.16 -18.57 41.45
CA ASN A 229 -115.26 -18.01 42.24
C ASN A 229 -116.53 -17.87 41.40
N ALA A 230 -116.42 -17.42 40.15
CA ALA A 230 -117.56 -17.34 39.23
C ALA A 230 -118.14 -18.73 38.90
N ALA A 231 -117.29 -19.74 38.71
CA ALA A 231 -117.72 -21.13 38.49
C ALA A 231 -118.41 -21.73 39.73
N ILE A 232 -117.91 -21.45 40.93
CA ILE A 232 -118.56 -21.83 42.20
C ILE A 232 -119.92 -21.16 42.31
N GLU A 233 -120.00 -19.85 42.09
CA GLU A 233 -121.26 -19.11 42.24
C GLU A 233 -122.28 -19.52 41.16
N ALA A 234 -121.82 -19.84 39.94
CA ALA A 234 -122.66 -20.42 38.90
C ALA A 234 -123.18 -21.83 39.27
N ALA A 235 -122.34 -22.67 39.92
CA ALA A 235 -122.78 -23.97 40.45
C ALA A 235 -123.76 -23.80 41.62
N ARG A 236 -123.58 -22.76 42.45
CA ARG A 236 -124.41 -22.44 43.62
C ARG A 236 -125.76 -21.82 43.26
N ALA A 237 -125.83 -21.07 42.16
CA ALA A 237 -127.08 -20.56 41.59
C ALA A 237 -127.86 -21.61 40.78
N GLY A 238 -127.31 -22.82 40.62
CA GLY A 238 -127.93 -23.97 39.96
C GLY A 238 -128.55 -25.01 40.91
N GLU A 239 -128.42 -24.84 42.23
CA GLU A 239 -129.22 -25.52 43.27
C GLU A 239 -130.47 -24.70 43.62
#